data_AF-A0A511V646-F1
#
_entry.id   AF-A0A511V646-F1
#
_cell.length_a   1.000
_cell.length_b   1.000
_cell.length_c   1.000
_cell.angle_alpha   90.00
_cell.angle_beta   90.00
_cell.angle_gamma   90.00
#
_symmetry.space_group_name_H-M   'P 1'
#
loop_
_entity.id
_entity.type
_entity.pdbx_description
1 polymer ?
#
loop_
_entity_poly.entity_id
_entity_poly.type
_entity_poly.pdbx_seq_one_letter_code
_entity_poly.pdbx_strand_id
1 'polypeptide(L)'
;MRRYTFHLICALLLLGLAAQIFLASPEARAQTEQKIGQTPIPANILVAIRESKPGGDPNPRGQILYVQSMPFKTYIRNVLPNEWLPNWEAESLKAGAMAVKMFAWYHVLNPVTIDNQRFAVDNTTNFQIYREGTSMPRTDAALDETMQLAFVKKDDTIFELNYRAGYPNSPNFQYRNAQKMAQHGSQYLAHRQNKNMLQILQVYYEGRKLVKIP
;
A
#
# COMPACT_ATOMS: atom_id res chain seq x y z
N MET A 1 81.75 49.24 4.93
CA MET A 1 80.38 49.74 4.65
C MET A 1 79.36 48.84 5.35
N ARG A 2 78.45 49.46 6.12
CA ARG A 2 77.08 49.08 6.58
C ARG A 2 76.69 47.57 6.67
N ARG A 3 76.33 46.98 7.83
CA ARG A 3 75.20 47.18 8.80
C ARG A 3 73.83 46.54 8.39
N TYR A 4 73.25 45.76 9.35
CA TYR A 4 71.82 45.40 9.61
C TYR A 4 71.16 44.29 8.75
N THR A 5 70.20 43.43 9.16
CA THR A 5 69.36 43.23 10.38
C THR A 5 68.60 41.89 10.29
N PHE A 6 68.12 41.42 11.46
CA PHE A 6 67.04 40.47 11.78
C PHE A 6 65.95 40.17 10.72
N HIS A 7 65.40 38.94 10.73
CA HIS A 7 64.00 38.71 11.13
C HIS A 7 63.68 37.27 11.59
N LEU A 8 62.90 37.26 12.67
CA LEU A 8 62.26 36.18 13.40
C LEU A 8 60.98 35.75 12.65
N ILE A 9 60.69 34.47 12.49
CA ILE A 9 59.30 34.00 12.28
C ILE A 9 59.03 32.82 13.20
N CYS A 10 58.34 33.14 14.30
CA CYS A 10 57.60 32.19 15.14
C CYS A 10 56.51 31.50 14.30
N ALA A 11 56.52 30.18 14.24
CA ALA A 11 55.35 29.40 13.85
C ALA A 11 54.57 29.02 15.12
N LEU A 12 53.57 29.83 15.46
CA LEU A 12 52.53 29.49 16.43
C LEU A 12 51.67 28.34 15.89
N LEU A 13 51.84 27.15 16.45
CA LEU A 13 50.91 26.03 16.28
C LEU A 13 49.66 26.31 17.14
N LEU A 14 48.60 26.78 16.48
CA LEU A 14 47.26 26.87 17.06
C LEU A 14 46.70 25.46 17.25
N LEU A 15 46.66 25.01 18.51
CA LEU A 15 45.84 23.89 18.97
C LEU A 15 44.35 24.29 18.85
N GLY A 16 43.73 23.96 17.71
CA GLY A 16 42.29 24.03 17.56
C GLY A 16 41.62 22.91 18.34
N LEU A 17 41.02 23.25 19.49
CA LEU A 17 40.15 22.36 20.25
C LEU A 17 38.83 22.21 19.48
N ALA A 18 38.72 21.18 18.64
CA ALA A 18 37.46 20.83 17.99
C ALA A 18 36.53 20.18 19.03
N ALA A 19 35.68 20.97 19.67
CA ALA A 19 34.54 20.45 20.41
C ALA A 19 33.56 19.83 19.40
N GLN A 20 33.57 18.51 19.27
CA GLN A 20 32.55 17.79 18.53
C GLN A 20 31.22 17.93 19.25
N ILE A 21 30.40 18.86 18.79
CA ILE A 21 28.98 18.92 19.14
C ILE A 21 28.35 17.70 18.49
N PHE A 22 28.11 16.65 19.28
CA PHE A 22 27.20 15.57 18.90
C PHE A 22 25.79 16.16 18.84
N LEU A 23 25.39 16.68 17.67
CA LEU A 23 23.98 16.84 17.35
C LEU A 23 23.39 15.43 17.33
N ALA A 24 22.64 15.08 18.37
CA ALA A 24 21.82 13.88 18.38
C ALA A 24 21.00 13.87 17.09
N SER A 25 21.27 12.90 16.23
CA SER A 25 20.43 12.63 15.07
C SER A 25 19.02 12.40 15.61
N PRO A 26 17.95 12.96 15.01
CA PRO A 26 16.61 12.52 15.35
C PRO A 26 16.58 11.01 15.15
N GLU A 27 16.37 10.26 16.23
CA GLU A 27 16.13 8.83 16.13
C GLU A 27 15.00 8.66 15.13
N ALA A 28 15.28 7.95 14.03
CA ALA A 28 14.25 7.55 13.11
C ALA A 28 13.23 6.77 13.94
N ARG A 29 12.08 7.39 14.23
CA ARG A 29 10.96 6.75 14.93
C ARG A 29 10.56 5.57 14.06
N ALA A 30 11.03 4.37 14.40
CA ALA A 30 10.56 3.15 13.76
C ALA A 30 9.03 3.16 13.92
N GLN A 31 8.30 3.30 12.82
CA GLN A 31 6.84 3.16 12.86
C GLN A 31 6.56 1.76 13.38
N THR A 32 5.93 1.67 14.55
CA THR A 32 5.61 0.38 15.15
C THR A 32 4.69 -0.38 14.20
N GLU A 33 5.17 -1.50 13.66
CA GLU A 33 4.39 -2.34 12.76
C GLU A 33 3.09 -2.77 13.44
N GLN A 34 1.95 -2.40 12.84
CA GLN A 34 0.64 -2.64 13.42
C GLN A 34 0.25 -4.11 13.29
N LYS A 35 -0.19 -4.72 14.40
CA LYS A 35 -0.60 -6.12 14.46
C LYS A 35 -2.10 -6.27 14.31
N ILE A 36 -2.54 -7.26 13.53
CA ILE A 36 -3.98 -7.45 13.24
C ILE A 36 -4.82 -7.69 14.51
N GLY A 37 -4.27 -8.31 15.56
CA GLY A 37 -5.01 -8.53 16.80
C GLY A 37 -5.16 -7.30 17.70
N GLN A 38 -4.49 -6.19 17.37
CA GLN A 38 -4.55 -4.92 18.09
C GLN A 38 -5.17 -3.80 17.25
N THR A 39 -5.43 -4.07 15.98
CA THR A 39 -5.97 -3.11 15.04
C THR A 39 -7.35 -3.62 14.59
N PRO A 40 -8.45 -2.94 14.96
CA PRO A 40 -9.75 -3.30 14.43
C PRO A 40 -9.86 -2.91 12.95
N ILE A 41 -10.79 -3.53 12.23
CA ILE A 41 -11.16 -3.11 10.87
C ILE A 41 -11.48 -1.60 10.91
N PRO A 42 -10.92 -0.77 10.01
CA PRO A 42 -11.25 0.64 9.98
C PRO A 42 -12.74 0.87 9.83
N ALA A 43 -13.31 1.78 10.63
CA ALA A 43 -14.69 2.19 10.45
C ALA A 43 -14.85 3.01 9.15
N ASN A 44 -13.90 3.91 8.91
CA ASN A 44 -13.89 4.82 7.76
C ASN A 44 -12.52 4.85 7.08
N ILE A 45 -12.51 5.33 5.84
CA ILE A 45 -11.30 5.63 5.06
C ILE A 45 -11.42 7.04 4.46
N LEU A 46 -10.28 7.75 4.43
CA LEU A 46 -10.13 9.04 3.78
C LEU A 46 -9.66 8.81 2.34
N VAL A 47 -10.50 9.15 1.37
CA VAL A 47 -10.25 8.98 -0.06
C VAL A 47 -10.09 10.35 -0.72
N ALA A 48 -8.93 10.62 -1.30
CA ALA A 48 -8.73 11.79 -2.16
C ALA A 48 -9.45 11.58 -3.50
N ILE A 49 -10.33 12.51 -3.86
CA ILE A 49 -11.01 12.53 -5.15
C ILE A 49 -10.24 13.46 -6.09
N ARG A 50 -9.64 12.88 -7.13
CA ARG A 50 -8.91 13.63 -8.16
C ARG A 50 -9.80 14.06 -9.31
N GLU A 51 -9.37 15.12 -10.00
CA GLU A 51 -9.90 15.50 -11.30
C GLU A 51 -9.96 14.31 -12.26
N SER A 52 -11.01 14.24 -13.08
CA SER A 52 -11.12 13.26 -14.15
C SER A 52 -10.43 13.72 -15.42
N LYS A 53 -9.98 12.77 -16.23
CA LYS A 53 -9.59 12.98 -17.63
C LYS A 53 -10.83 13.32 -18.47
N PRO A 54 -10.66 13.92 -19.66
CA PRO A 54 -11.69 13.87 -20.69
C PRO A 54 -12.15 12.41 -20.88
N GLY A 55 -13.46 12.15 -20.72
CA GLY A 55 -14.03 10.79 -20.70
C GLY A 55 -14.43 10.27 -19.32
N GLY A 56 -14.15 11.00 -18.24
CA GLY A 56 -14.71 10.76 -16.90
C GLY A 56 -13.86 9.88 -15.97
N ASP A 57 -12.83 9.20 -16.49
CA ASP A 57 -11.93 8.39 -15.67
C ASP A 57 -11.06 9.25 -14.75
N PRO A 58 -10.85 8.84 -13.49
CA PRO A 58 -9.96 9.57 -12.58
C PRO A 58 -8.56 9.72 -13.15
N ASN A 59 -8.00 10.94 -13.09
CA ASN A 59 -6.66 11.24 -13.57
C ASN A 59 -5.63 11.03 -12.45
N PRO A 60 -4.69 10.06 -12.56
CA PRO A 60 -3.65 9.84 -11.55
C PRO A 60 -2.72 11.05 -11.35
N ARG A 61 -2.68 11.96 -12.33
CA ARG A 61 -1.94 13.23 -12.27
C ARG A 61 -2.84 14.45 -12.09
N GLY A 62 -4.15 14.24 -11.89
CA GLY A 62 -5.11 15.31 -11.67
C GLY A 62 -4.95 15.91 -10.28
N GLN A 63 -5.38 17.17 -10.15
CA GLN A 63 -5.41 17.84 -8.85
C GLN A 63 -6.36 17.10 -7.92
N ILE A 64 -6.07 17.13 -6.62
CA ILE A 64 -7.01 16.64 -5.63
C ILE A 64 -8.07 17.72 -5.42
N LEU A 65 -9.32 17.38 -5.71
CA LEU A 65 -10.46 18.29 -5.57
C LEU A 65 -10.90 18.38 -4.10
N TYR A 66 -11.00 17.24 -3.44
CA TYR A 66 -11.35 17.13 -2.02
C TYR A 66 -10.97 15.75 -1.46
N VAL A 67 -10.98 15.62 -0.13
CA VAL A 67 -10.85 14.34 0.57
C VAL A 67 -12.20 13.98 1.18
N GLN A 68 -12.71 12.81 0.83
CA GLN A 68 -13.97 12.27 1.33
C GLN A 68 -13.72 11.22 2.41
N SER A 69 -14.41 11.33 3.55
CA SER A 69 -14.50 10.23 4.51
C SER A 69 -15.69 9.34 4.18
N MET A 70 -15.51 8.03 4.13
CA MET A 70 -16.59 7.08 3.87
C MET A 70 -16.41 5.76 4.63
N PRO A 71 -17.49 4.98 4.84
CA PRO A 71 -17.38 3.68 5.49
C PRO A 71 -16.41 2.76 4.74
N PHE A 72 -15.49 2.13 5.46
CA PHE A 72 -14.42 1.33 4.87
C PHE A 72 -14.93 0.18 4.00
N LYS A 73 -15.98 -0.51 4.47
CA LYS A 73 -16.63 -1.58 3.69
C LYS A 73 -17.26 -1.05 2.40
N THR A 74 -17.89 0.12 2.44
CA THR A 74 -18.49 0.77 1.26
C THR A 74 -17.43 1.13 0.23
N TYR A 75 -16.27 1.62 0.67
CA TYR A 75 -15.13 1.85 -0.21
C TYR A 75 -14.72 0.58 -0.95
N ILE A 76 -14.50 -0.52 -0.22
CA ILE A 76 -14.07 -1.79 -0.83
C ILE A 76 -15.10 -2.34 -1.82
N ARG A 77 -16.41 -2.26 -1.50
CA ARG A 77 -17.49 -2.66 -2.43
C ARG A 77 -17.44 -1.91 -3.76
N ASN A 78 -17.02 -0.64 -3.73
CA ASN A 78 -16.90 0.23 -4.91
C ASN A 78 -15.50 0.24 -5.54
N VAL A 79 -14.53 -0.49 -4.98
CA VAL A 79 -13.20 -0.69 -5.57
C VAL A 79 -13.12 -2.05 -6.23
N LEU A 80 -13.55 -3.10 -5.54
CA LEU A 80 -13.37 -4.48 -5.99
C LEU A 80 -13.87 -4.74 -7.43
N PRO A 81 -15.06 -4.29 -7.88
CA PRO A 81 -15.51 -4.51 -9.26
C PRO A 81 -14.73 -3.73 -10.31
N ASN A 82 -13.96 -2.70 -9.92
CA ASN A 82 -13.09 -1.93 -10.81
C ASN A 82 -11.67 -2.51 -10.90
N GLU A 83 -11.31 -3.40 -9.98
CA GLU A 83 -10.00 -4.06 -9.90
C GLU A 83 -10.08 -5.55 -10.28
N TRP A 84 -11.18 -6.21 -9.97
CA TRP A 84 -11.44 -7.60 -10.34
C TRP A 84 -12.73 -7.68 -11.14
N LEU A 85 -12.66 -8.24 -12.35
CA LEU A 85 -13.82 -8.34 -13.22
C LEU A 85 -14.92 -9.20 -12.55
N PRO A 86 -16.15 -8.70 -12.37
CA PRO A 86 -17.19 -9.40 -11.58
C PRO A 86 -17.60 -10.78 -12.11
N ASN A 87 -17.27 -11.09 -13.36
CA ASN A 87 -17.56 -12.39 -13.98
C ASN A 87 -16.49 -13.47 -13.72
N TRP A 88 -15.37 -13.11 -13.09
CA TRP A 88 -14.29 -14.02 -12.73
C TRP A 88 -14.69 -15.06 -11.69
N GLU A 89 -13.86 -16.08 -11.52
CA GLU A 89 -14.11 -17.18 -10.59
C GLU A 89 -14.25 -16.69 -9.15
N ALA A 90 -15.14 -17.31 -8.39
CA ALA A 90 -15.43 -16.89 -7.01
C ALA A 90 -14.17 -16.84 -6.14
N GLU A 91 -13.27 -17.84 -6.27
CA GLU A 91 -12.02 -17.88 -5.51
C GLU A 91 -11.02 -16.80 -5.94
N SER A 92 -11.05 -16.37 -7.21
CA SER A 92 -10.30 -15.19 -7.69
C SER A 92 -10.86 -13.90 -7.09
N LEU A 93 -12.20 -13.75 -7.07
CA LEU A 93 -12.86 -12.60 -6.45
C LEU A 93 -12.58 -12.50 -4.95
N LYS A 94 -12.56 -13.63 -4.22
CA LYS A 94 -12.20 -13.65 -2.79
C LYS A 94 -10.74 -13.26 -2.56
N ALA A 95 -9.82 -13.72 -3.40
CA ALA A 95 -8.43 -13.31 -3.34
C ALA A 95 -8.28 -11.80 -3.62
N GLY A 96 -8.98 -11.30 -4.64
CA GLY A 96 -9.07 -9.87 -4.94
C GLY A 96 -9.64 -9.05 -3.79
N ALA A 97 -10.73 -9.51 -3.17
CA ALA A 97 -11.33 -8.87 -2.00
C ALA A 97 -10.35 -8.76 -0.83
N MET A 98 -9.58 -9.82 -0.57
CA MET A 98 -8.53 -9.82 0.45
C MET A 98 -7.43 -8.80 0.13
N ALA A 99 -6.91 -8.79 -1.11
CA ALA A 99 -5.88 -7.85 -1.50
C ALA A 99 -6.37 -6.40 -1.42
N VAL A 100 -7.56 -6.11 -1.96
CA VAL A 100 -8.15 -4.77 -1.93
C VAL A 100 -8.35 -4.29 -0.49
N LYS A 101 -8.94 -5.13 0.36
CA LYS A 101 -9.18 -4.79 1.77
C LYS A 101 -7.89 -4.53 2.52
N MET A 102 -6.90 -5.42 2.41
CA MET A 102 -5.66 -5.29 3.19
C MET A 102 -4.77 -4.15 2.67
N PHE A 103 -4.80 -3.87 1.36
CA PHE A 103 -4.18 -2.66 0.80
C PHE A 103 -4.81 -1.40 1.40
N ALA A 104 -6.13 -1.26 1.33
CA ALA A 104 -6.84 -0.11 1.88
C ALA A 104 -6.61 0.05 3.39
N TRP A 105 -6.61 -1.06 4.14
CA TRP A 105 -6.35 -1.05 5.58
C TRP A 105 -4.93 -0.56 5.89
N TYR A 106 -3.92 -1.10 5.19
CA TYR A 106 -2.54 -0.64 5.34
C TYR A 106 -2.42 0.87 5.14
N HIS A 107 -3.10 1.42 4.12
CA HIS A 107 -3.09 2.86 3.83
C HIS A 107 -3.88 3.71 4.83
N VAL A 108 -4.90 3.17 5.48
CA VAL A 108 -5.54 3.85 6.64
C VAL A 108 -4.53 4.03 7.78
N LEU A 109 -3.67 3.03 8.01
CA LEU A 109 -2.65 3.06 9.06
C LEU A 109 -1.42 3.89 8.66
N ASN A 110 -1.19 4.04 7.36
CA ASN A 110 -0.04 4.74 6.79
C ASN A 110 -0.48 5.82 5.79
N PRO A 111 -1.28 6.81 6.21
CA PRO A 111 -1.79 7.82 5.32
C PRO A 111 -0.68 8.75 4.83
N VAL A 112 -0.90 9.32 3.65
CA VAL A 112 0.01 10.27 3.01
C VAL A 112 -0.56 11.67 3.07
N THR A 113 0.31 12.67 2.88
CA THR A 113 -0.07 14.06 2.67
C THR A 113 0.45 14.51 1.30
N ILE A 114 -0.46 14.90 0.40
CA ILE A 114 -0.16 15.44 -0.93
C ILE A 114 -0.97 16.72 -1.09
N ASP A 115 -0.37 17.78 -1.63
CA ASP A 115 -1.03 19.08 -1.83
C ASP A 115 -1.72 19.62 -0.56
N ASN A 116 -1.05 19.47 0.59
CA ASN A 116 -1.55 19.80 1.93
C ASN A 116 -2.82 19.06 2.38
N GLN A 117 -3.20 17.99 1.69
CA GLN A 117 -4.34 17.15 2.03
C GLN A 117 -3.86 15.77 2.50
N ARG A 118 -4.31 15.36 3.70
CA ARG A 118 -3.97 14.06 4.29
C ARG A 118 -5.08 13.04 4.02
N PHE A 119 -4.73 11.91 3.42
CA PHE A 119 -5.67 10.84 3.05
C PHE A 119 -5.00 9.47 3.09
N ALA A 120 -5.80 8.41 3.09
CA ALA A 120 -5.29 7.04 3.03
C ALA A 120 -4.97 6.65 1.58
N VAL A 121 -5.93 6.86 0.68
CA VAL A 121 -5.85 6.46 -0.74
C VAL A 121 -6.44 7.56 -1.62
N ASP A 122 -6.10 7.58 -2.92
CA ASP A 122 -6.87 8.34 -3.91
C ASP A 122 -7.75 7.42 -4.77
N ASN A 123 -8.67 7.99 -5.56
CA ASN A 123 -9.62 7.25 -6.38
C ASN A 123 -9.03 6.72 -7.71
N THR A 124 -7.71 6.66 -7.85
CA THR A 124 -7.03 6.38 -9.13
C THR A 124 -6.13 5.15 -9.03
N THR A 125 -5.50 4.80 -10.15
CA THR A 125 -4.49 3.72 -10.22
C THR A 125 -3.22 3.99 -9.43
N ASN A 126 -3.04 5.18 -8.83
CA ASN A 126 -1.97 5.41 -7.87
C ASN A 126 -2.14 4.54 -6.61
N PHE A 127 -3.38 4.26 -6.25
CA PHE A 127 -3.76 3.40 -5.14
C PHE A 127 -4.67 2.28 -5.65
N GLN A 128 -5.98 2.56 -5.72
CA GLN A 128 -6.99 1.64 -6.22
C GLN A 128 -8.11 2.44 -6.90
N ILE A 129 -8.66 1.91 -7.99
CA ILE A 129 -9.73 2.59 -8.73
C ILE A 129 -11.03 2.54 -7.91
N TYR A 130 -11.34 3.64 -7.23
CA TYR A 130 -12.63 3.84 -6.56
C TYR A 130 -13.60 4.59 -7.47
N ARG A 131 -14.81 4.02 -7.64
CA ARG A 131 -15.92 4.69 -8.32
C ARG A 131 -17.19 4.47 -7.54
N GLU A 132 -17.79 5.57 -7.09
CA GLU A 132 -19.05 5.51 -6.34
C GLU A 132 -20.18 4.87 -7.16
N GLY A 133 -21.01 4.05 -6.51
CA GLY A 133 -22.15 3.39 -7.13
C GLY A 133 -21.82 2.22 -8.06
N THR A 134 -20.59 1.67 -8.00
CA THR A 134 -20.15 0.57 -8.88
C THR A 134 -20.15 -0.80 -8.22
N SER A 135 -20.60 -0.92 -6.96
CA SER A 135 -20.73 -2.19 -6.27
C SER A 135 -21.52 -3.22 -7.09
N MET A 136 -21.04 -4.47 -7.10
CA MET A 136 -21.65 -5.57 -7.86
C MET A 136 -21.94 -6.77 -6.95
N PRO A 137 -23.07 -7.48 -7.11
CA PRO A 137 -23.46 -8.57 -6.20
C PRO A 137 -22.40 -9.67 -6.02
N ARG A 138 -21.72 -10.08 -7.10
CA ARG A 138 -20.69 -11.15 -7.04
C ARG A 138 -19.43 -10.72 -6.29
N THR A 139 -19.01 -9.47 -6.45
CA THR A 139 -17.86 -8.92 -5.71
C THR A 139 -18.23 -8.65 -4.26
N ASP A 140 -19.46 -8.21 -4.00
CA ASP A 140 -19.96 -7.99 -2.64
C ASP A 140 -20.02 -9.30 -1.84
N ALA A 141 -20.49 -10.39 -2.45
CA ALA A 141 -20.48 -11.71 -1.84
C ALA A 141 -19.05 -12.17 -1.47
N ALA A 142 -18.08 -11.98 -2.37
CA ALA A 142 -16.68 -12.30 -2.11
C ALA A 142 -16.08 -11.45 -0.97
N LEU A 143 -16.45 -10.17 -0.88
CA LEU A 143 -16.07 -9.31 0.25
C LEU A 143 -16.70 -9.79 1.55
N ASP A 144 -17.99 -10.11 1.55
CA ASP A 144 -18.72 -10.53 2.75
C ASP A 144 -18.12 -11.83 3.33
N GLU A 145 -17.77 -12.80 2.48
CA GLU A 145 -17.10 -14.05 2.89
C GLU A 145 -15.69 -13.83 3.45
N THR A 146 -15.01 -12.77 3.02
CA THR A 146 -13.62 -12.50 3.42
C THR A 146 -13.50 -11.44 4.51
N MET A 147 -14.61 -10.79 4.91
CA MET A 147 -14.56 -9.60 5.77
C MET A 147 -13.89 -9.87 7.11
N GLN A 148 -14.15 -11.04 7.72
CA GLN A 148 -13.65 -11.47 9.02
C GLN A 148 -12.27 -12.16 8.98
N LEU A 149 -11.62 -12.16 7.82
CA LEU A 149 -10.31 -12.78 7.61
C LEU A 149 -9.25 -11.72 7.33
N ALA A 150 -7.99 -11.97 7.64
CA ALA A 150 -6.88 -11.10 7.24
C ALA A 150 -5.72 -11.94 6.72
N PHE A 151 -4.97 -11.40 5.75
CA PHE A 151 -3.77 -12.02 5.25
C PHE A 151 -2.56 -11.18 5.66
N VAL A 152 -1.73 -11.73 6.54
CA VAL A 152 -0.75 -10.98 7.34
C VAL A 152 0.64 -11.63 7.30
N LYS A 153 1.66 -10.92 7.77
CA LYS A 153 2.98 -11.52 8.02
C LYS A 153 2.86 -12.64 9.09
N LYS A 154 3.86 -13.52 9.15
CA LYS A 154 3.86 -14.66 10.10
C LYS A 154 3.68 -14.23 11.57
N ASP A 155 4.17 -13.05 11.90
CA ASP A 155 4.13 -12.42 13.22
C ASP A 155 2.90 -11.51 13.41
N ASP A 156 1.86 -11.67 12.60
CA ASP A 156 0.60 -10.91 12.67
C ASP A 156 0.68 -9.43 12.27
N THR A 157 1.82 -8.97 11.72
CA THR A 157 1.92 -7.62 11.15
C THR A 157 1.01 -7.47 9.92
N ILE A 158 0.22 -6.40 9.91
CA ILE A 158 -0.47 -5.88 8.73
C ILE A 158 0.57 -5.31 7.76
N PHE A 159 0.49 -5.72 6.50
CA PHE A 159 1.36 -5.24 5.43
C PHE A 159 0.53 -4.93 4.19
N GLU A 160 1.09 -4.14 3.29
CA GLU A 160 0.44 -3.78 2.04
C GLU A 160 0.37 -4.97 1.06
N LEU A 161 -0.84 -5.49 0.82
CA LEU A 161 -1.09 -6.49 -0.23
C LEU A 161 -1.15 -5.82 -1.61
N ASN A 162 0.01 -5.49 -2.15
CA ASN A 162 0.14 -4.93 -3.49
C ASN A 162 -0.38 -5.90 -4.58
N TYR A 163 -0.92 -5.35 -5.68
CA TYR A 163 -1.33 -6.12 -6.85
C TYR A 163 -1.12 -5.35 -8.15
N ARG A 164 -1.22 -6.04 -9.29
CA ARG A 164 -1.12 -5.50 -10.66
C ARG A 164 -1.98 -6.31 -11.62
N ALA A 165 -2.31 -5.74 -12.79
CA ALA A 165 -3.12 -6.41 -13.81
C ALA A 165 -2.53 -7.77 -14.23
N GLY A 166 -1.26 -7.75 -14.63
CA GLY A 166 -0.61 -8.88 -15.28
C GLY A 166 -1.20 -9.19 -16.65
N TYR A 167 -0.77 -10.31 -17.22
CA TYR A 167 -1.17 -10.74 -18.56
C TYR A 167 -2.30 -11.77 -18.49
N PRO A 168 -3.33 -11.68 -19.35
CA PRO A 168 -4.38 -12.69 -19.44
C PRO A 168 -3.82 -14.10 -19.69
N ASN A 169 -4.58 -15.13 -19.29
CA ASN A 169 -4.26 -16.55 -19.55
C ASN A 169 -2.90 -17.02 -19.03
N SER A 170 -2.34 -16.36 -18.01
CA SER A 170 -1.06 -16.72 -17.41
C SER A 170 -1.14 -16.60 -15.88
N PRO A 171 -0.45 -17.45 -15.11
CA PRO A 171 -0.33 -17.28 -13.67
C PRO A 171 0.60 -16.11 -13.31
N ASN A 172 1.30 -15.49 -14.26
CA ASN A 172 2.12 -14.30 -14.01
C ASN A 172 3.14 -14.47 -12.86
N PHE A 173 3.83 -15.62 -12.80
CA PHE A 173 4.75 -15.94 -11.71
C PHE A 173 5.88 -14.93 -11.52
N GLN A 174 6.20 -14.11 -12.52
CA GLN A 174 7.18 -13.03 -12.38
C GLN A 174 6.85 -12.04 -11.25
N TYR A 175 5.58 -11.88 -10.86
CA TYR A 175 5.20 -10.94 -9.79
C TYR A 175 5.30 -11.52 -8.38
N ARG A 176 5.47 -12.85 -8.22
CA ARG A 176 5.60 -13.50 -6.90
C ARG A 176 6.80 -13.00 -6.10
N ASN A 177 7.92 -12.75 -6.79
CA ASN A 177 9.17 -12.29 -6.18
C ASN A 177 9.03 -10.87 -5.62
N ALA A 178 8.16 -10.06 -6.23
CA ALA A 178 7.83 -8.73 -5.77
C ALA A 178 6.73 -8.72 -4.70
N GLN A 179 6.22 -9.89 -4.30
CA GLN A 179 5.10 -10.06 -3.38
C GLN A 179 3.85 -9.30 -3.87
N LYS A 180 3.55 -9.37 -5.17
CA LYS A 180 2.40 -8.70 -5.79
C LYS A 180 1.49 -9.73 -6.45
N MET A 181 0.21 -9.68 -6.14
CA MET A 181 -0.77 -10.52 -6.83
C MET A 181 -1.05 -10.00 -8.23
N ALA A 182 -1.07 -10.89 -9.21
CA ALA A 182 -1.57 -10.59 -10.53
C ALA A 182 -3.08 -10.78 -10.59
N GLN A 183 -3.85 -9.78 -11.01
CA GLN A 183 -5.30 -9.87 -11.17
C GLN A 183 -5.68 -10.96 -12.18
N HIS A 184 -5.11 -10.93 -13.39
CA HIS A 184 -5.32 -12.00 -14.37
C HIS A 184 -4.75 -13.35 -13.92
N GLY A 185 -3.70 -13.33 -13.10
CA GLY A 185 -3.10 -14.53 -12.58
C GLY A 185 -3.95 -15.21 -11.50
N SER A 186 -4.60 -14.47 -10.61
CA SER A 186 -5.57 -15.05 -9.67
C SER A 186 -6.73 -15.71 -10.41
N GLN A 187 -7.21 -15.08 -11.48
CA GLN A 187 -8.25 -15.65 -12.34
C GLN A 187 -7.76 -16.93 -13.03
N TYR A 188 -6.57 -16.92 -13.61
CA TYR A 188 -5.99 -18.10 -14.24
C TYR A 188 -5.85 -19.27 -13.24
N LEU A 189 -5.34 -18.99 -12.04
CA LEU A 189 -5.13 -20.00 -11.01
C LEU A 189 -6.45 -20.60 -10.50
N ALA A 190 -7.47 -19.77 -10.30
CA ALA A 190 -8.80 -20.26 -9.94
C ALA A 190 -9.41 -21.09 -11.08
N HIS A 191 -9.44 -20.55 -12.29
CA HIS A 191 -10.16 -21.14 -13.43
C HIS A 191 -9.48 -22.38 -14.03
N ARG A 192 -8.15 -22.33 -14.20
CA ARG A 192 -7.39 -23.39 -14.91
C ARG A 192 -6.75 -24.39 -13.97
N GLN A 193 -6.53 -24.03 -12.71
CA GLN A 193 -5.84 -24.89 -11.74
C GLN A 193 -6.69 -25.19 -10.50
N ASN A 194 -7.96 -24.77 -10.50
CA ASN A 194 -8.90 -25.00 -9.40
C ASN A 194 -8.35 -24.57 -8.03
N LYS A 195 -7.53 -23.50 -7.99
CA LYS A 195 -6.96 -23.00 -6.74
C LYS A 195 -8.01 -22.21 -5.98
N ASN A 196 -8.09 -22.45 -4.68
CA ASN A 196 -8.89 -21.63 -3.77
C ASN A 196 -8.18 -20.31 -3.41
N MET A 197 -8.89 -19.41 -2.75
CA MET A 197 -8.39 -18.10 -2.30
C MET A 197 -7.05 -18.21 -1.57
N LEU A 198 -6.93 -19.11 -0.58
CA LEU A 198 -5.72 -19.25 0.22
C LEU A 198 -4.53 -19.67 -0.63
N GLN A 199 -4.73 -20.65 -1.51
CA GLN A 199 -3.69 -21.12 -2.42
C GLN A 199 -3.26 -20.03 -3.40
N ILE A 200 -4.19 -19.21 -3.90
CA ILE A 200 -3.88 -18.05 -4.75
C ILE A 200 -3.05 -17.03 -3.99
N LEU A 201 -3.47 -16.65 -2.78
CA LEU A 201 -2.73 -15.69 -1.95
C LEU A 201 -1.32 -16.20 -1.64
N GLN A 202 -1.16 -17.49 -1.33
CA GLN A 202 0.14 -18.11 -1.06
C GLN A 202 1.07 -18.18 -2.27
N VAL A 203 0.55 -18.16 -3.51
CA VAL A 203 1.38 -18.08 -4.72
C VAL A 203 2.05 -16.72 -4.84
N TYR A 204 1.35 -15.64 -4.50
CA TYR A 204 1.85 -14.28 -4.72
C TYR A 204 2.47 -13.62 -3.50
N TYR A 205 2.05 -14.01 -2.30
CA TYR A 205 2.43 -13.41 -1.04
C TYR A 205 3.08 -14.47 -0.15
N GLU A 206 4.28 -14.89 -0.54
CA GLU A 206 5.00 -15.97 0.12
C GLU A 206 5.36 -15.66 1.58
N GLY A 207 5.32 -16.69 2.43
CA GLY A 207 5.67 -16.53 3.85
C GLY A 207 4.69 -15.64 4.61
N ARG A 208 3.41 -15.65 4.22
CA ARG A 208 2.30 -14.98 4.89
C ARG A 208 1.28 -16.01 5.36
N LYS A 209 0.34 -15.59 6.20
CA LYS A 209 -0.71 -16.46 6.75
C LYS A 209 -2.08 -15.80 6.69
N LEU A 210 -3.10 -16.64 6.56
CA LEU A 210 -4.49 -16.26 6.71
C LEU A 210 -4.88 -16.44 8.18
N VAL A 211 -5.51 -15.44 8.77
CA VAL A 211 -6.00 -15.47 10.14
C VAL A 211 -7.43 -14.97 10.20
N LYS A 212 -8.17 -15.36 11.23
CA LYS A 212 -9.43 -14.73 11.59
C LYS A 212 -9.12 -13.44 12.36
N ILE A 213 -9.85 -12.37 12.06
CA ILE A 213 -9.75 -11.12 12.82
C ILE A 213 -10.40 -11.36 14.19
N PRO A 214 -9.71 -11.03 15.31
CA PRO A 214 -10.24 -11.23 16.66
C PRO A 214 -11.52 -10.46 16.96
#